data_AF-D5X832-F1
#
_entry.id   AF-D5X832-F1
#
_cell.length_a   1.000
_cell.length_b   1.000
_cell.length_c   1.000
_cell.angle_alpha   90.00
_cell.angle_beta   90.00
_cell.angle_gamma   90.00
#
_symmetry.space_group_name_H-M   'P 1'
#
loop_
_entity.id
_entity.type
_entity.pdbx_description
1 polymer ?
#
loop_
_entity_poly.entity_id
_entity_poly.type
_entity_poly.pdbx_seq_one_letter_code
_entity_poly.pdbx_strand_id
1 'polypeptide(L)'
;MKKKLFFSVAIIAILAVTIFLNNSSTKVVQARLNNDINQMMDEVADNSADPKIAMSSNPYDYIKNNEGFNNLVAYGFDGLPELRNKIRNSPNNGLEEYLLAIAIEKITKLNLKGENYGWTNAKEFSKAFDNHLKSIPNQVTNIVKSSDPDDVKIKNLIRLGTPAIPYIMDQIEAGNENLVPALAELLKNNSKVEFSKDKIKDFKQWCKDNKEKFQVLRDLVQSANQ
;
A
#
# COMPACT_ATOMS: atom_id res chain seq x y z
N MET A 1 -16.15 45.88 5.40
CA MET A 1 -16.23 44.89 4.30
C MET A 1 -14.87 44.54 3.67
N LYS A 2 -13.95 45.50 3.45
CA LYS A 2 -12.64 45.23 2.82
C LYS A 2 -11.79 44.14 3.52
N LYS A 3 -11.70 44.12 4.86
CA LYS A 3 -10.94 43.09 5.62
C LYS A 3 -11.46 41.65 5.44
N LYS A 4 -12.79 41.45 5.28
CA LYS A 4 -13.39 40.13 5.04
C LYS A 4 -13.14 39.61 3.62
N LEU A 5 -13.00 40.52 2.65
CA LEU A 5 -12.68 40.20 1.25
C LEU A 5 -11.20 39.79 1.09
N PHE A 6 -10.27 40.46 1.78
CA PHE A 6 -8.84 40.09 1.76
C PHE A 6 -8.58 38.72 2.40
N PHE A 7 -9.27 38.37 3.50
CA PHE A 7 -9.14 37.04 4.13
C PHE A 7 -9.66 35.91 3.24
N SER A 8 -10.73 36.15 2.47
CA SER A 8 -11.30 35.13 1.58
C SER A 8 -10.44 34.91 0.33
N VAL A 9 -9.83 35.95 -0.25
CA VAL A 9 -8.86 35.83 -1.36
C VAL A 9 -7.59 35.11 -0.91
N ALA A 10 -7.08 35.39 0.31
CA ALA A 10 -5.92 34.70 0.85
C ALA A 10 -6.17 33.19 1.06
N ILE A 11 -7.34 32.81 1.57
CA ILE A 11 -7.71 31.38 1.75
C ILE A 11 -7.81 30.66 0.39
N ILE A 12 -8.43 31.29 -0.62
CA ILE A 12 -8.53 30.71 -1.97
C ILE A 12 -7.14 30.58 -2.63
N ALA A 13 -6.26 31.56 -2.44
CA ALA A 13 -4.89 31.50 -2.96
C ALA A 13 -4.07 30.38 -2.28
N ILE A 14 -4.23 30.18 -0.97
CA ILE A 14 -3.57 29.09 -0.24
C ILE A 14 -4.11 27.72 -0.70
N LEU A 15 -5.43 27.59 -0.86
CA LEU A 15 -6.07 26.38 -1.42
C LEU A 15 -5.63 26.10 -2.86
N ALA A 16 -5.52 27.12 -3.71
CA ALA A 16 -5.04 26.96 -5.07
C ALA A 16 -3.57 26.51 -5.11
N VAL A 17 -2.72 27.07 -4.24
CA VAL A 17 -1.30 26.68 -4.13
C VAL A 17 -1.14 25.25 -3.61
N THR A 18 -1.92 24.81 -2.61
CA THR A 18 -1.85 23.42 -2.12
C THR A 18 -2.33 22.42 -3.16
N ILE A 19 -3.38 22.73 -3.94
CA ILE A 19 -3.84 21.90 -5.05
C ILE A 19 -2.77 21.82 -6.17
N PHE A 20 -2.11 22.93 -6.50
CA PHE A 20 -1.09 22.97 -7.56
C PHE A 20 0.19 22.22 -7.19
N LEU A 21 0.62 22.32 -5.92
CA LEU A 21 1.78 21.60 -5.39
C LEU A 21 1.52 20.09 -5.34
N ASN A 22 0.34 19.66 -4.86
CA ASN A 22 -0.03 18.24 -4.81
C ASN A 22 -0.13 17.61 -6.22
N ASN A 23 -0.65 18.32 -7.21
CA ASN A 23 -0.74 17.81 -8.58
C ASN A 23 0.64 17.65 -9.24
N SER A 24 1.61 18.48 -8.88
CA SER A 24 2.97 18.41 -9.43
C SER A 24 3.74 17.22 -8.85
N SER A 25 3.62 16.96 -7.54
CA SER A 25 4.22 15.78 -6.91
C SER A 25 3.66 14.47 -7.46
N THR A 26 2.34 14.36 -7.65
CA THR A 26 1.72 13.14 -8.17
C THR A 26 2.16 12.83 -9.61
N LYS A 27 2.26 13.85 -10.47
CA LYS A 27 2.77 13.67 -11.85
C LYS A 27 4.22 13.19 -11.89
N VAL A 28 5.07 13.70 -10.99
CA VAL A 28 6.47 13.26 -10.90
C VAL A 28 6.57 11.81 -10.44
N VAL A 29 5.78 11.41 -9.44
CA VAL A 29 5.74 10.01 -8.98
C VAL A 29 5.24 9.09 -10.09
N GLN A 30 4.16 9.45 -10.80
CA GLN A 30 3.66 8.68 -11.94
C GLN A 30 4.71 8.53 -13.05
N ALA A 31 5.42 9.60 -13.39
CA ALA A 31 6.44 9.56 -14.44
C ALA A 31 7.62 8.65 -14.07
N ARG A 32 8.11 8.73 -12.83
CA ARG A 32 9.19 7.85 -12.35
C ARG A 32 8.74 6.39 -12.29
N LEU A 33 7.54 6.14 -11.77
CA LEU A 33 6.96 4.81 -11.71
C LEU A 33 6.79 4.21 -13.12
N ASN A 34 6.38 5.00 -14.12
CA ASN A 34 6.34 4.55 -15.51
C ASN A 34 7.73 4.16 -16.04
N ASN A 35 8.77 4.92 -15.68
CA ASN A 35 10.14 4.59 -16.06
C ASN A 35 10.59 3.28 -15.44
N ASP A 36 10.32 3.07 -14.15
CA ASP A 36 10.66 1.83 -13.45
C ASP A 36 9.89 0.61 -13.98
N ILE A 37 8.65 0.80 -14.47
CA ILE A 37 7.90 -0.26 -15.17
C ILE A 37 8.55 -0.60 -16.51
N ASN A 38 8.93 0.41 -17.29
CA ASN A 38 9.60 0.18 -18.57
C ASN A 38 10.93 -0.55 -18.34
N GLN A 39 11.74 -0.08 -17.38
CA GLN A 39 12.98 -0.75 -16.98
C GLN A 39 12.72 -2.20 -16.55
N MET A 40 11.70 -2.46 -15.73
CA MET A 40 11.34 -3.82 -15.33
C MET A 40 11.06 -4.70 -16.55
N MET A 41 10.32 -4.19 -17.54
CA MET A 41 9.97 -4.96 -18.74
C MET A 41 11.14 -5.11 -19.72
N ASP A 42 12.03 -4.12 -19.80
CA ASP A 42 13.28 -4.23 -20.56
C ASP A 42 14.19 -5.30 -19.95
N GLU A 43 14.34 -5.32 -18.62
CA GLU A 43 15.10 -6.35 -17.90
C GLU A 43 14.46 -7.75 -18.00
N VAL A 44 13.12 -7.83 -18.08
CA VAL A 44 12.42 -9.09 -18.38
C VAL A 44 12.81 -9.59 -19.78
N ALA A 45 12.85 -8.70 -20.77
CA ALA A 45 13.25 -9.04 -22.14
C ALA A 45 14.72 -9.46 -22.20
N ASP A 46 15.62 -8.75 -21.52
CA ASP A 46 17.05 -9.07 -21.46
C ASP A 46 17.31 -10.41 -20.75
N ASN A 47 16.65 -10.65 -19.62
CA ASN A 47 16.75 -11.92 -18.89
C ASN A 47 16.17 -13.10 -19.67
N SER A 48 15.24 -12.84 -20.60
CA SER A 48 14.72 -13.86 -21.52
C SER A 48 15.75 -14.30 -22.58
N ALA A 49 16.94 -13.68 -22.64
CA ALA A 49 18.06 -14.21 -23.40
C ALA A 49 18.67 -15.48 -22.75
N ASP A 50 18.46 -15.71 -21.45
CA ASP A 50 18.75 -17.01 -20.81
C ASP A 50 17.63 -18.01 -21.17
N PRO A 51 17.94 -19.10 -21.90
CA PRO A 51 16.93 -20.09 -22.30
C PRO A 51 16.14 -20.68 -21.13
N LYS A 52 16.72 -20.75 -19.92
CA LYS A 52 16.04 -21.26 -18.73
C LYS A 52 14.95 -20.32 -18.24
N ILE A 53 15.19 -19.01 -18.31
CA ILE A 53 14.23 -17.98 -17.89
C ILE A 53 13.18 -17.79 -18.98
N ALA A 54 13.60 -17.75 -20.25
CA ALA A 54 12.69 -17.57 -21.39
C ALA A 54 11.62 -18.67 -21.50
N MET A 55 11.96 -19.90 -21.08
CA MET A 55 11.04 -21.03 -21.05
C MET A 55 10.25 -21.15 -19.74
N SER A 56 10.48 -20.25 -18.77
CA SER A 56 9.79 -20.33 -17.49
C SER A 56 8.35 -19.81 -17.60
N SER A 57 7.40 -20.69 -17.27
CA SER A 57 5.99 -20.29 -17.10
C SER A 57 5.73 -19.65 -15.73
N ASN A 58 6.75 -19.48 -14.89
CA ASN A 58 6.60 -18.91 -13.55
C ASN A 58 6.96 -17.41 -13.55
N PRO A 59 5.99 -16.50 -13.40
CA PRO A 59 6.23 -15.06 -13.42
C PRO A 59 7.22 -14.58 -12.35
N TYR A 60 7.40 -15.34 -11.26
CA TYR A 60 8.35 -15.03 -10.20
C TYR A 60 9.82 -15.22 -10.60
N ASP A 61 10.10 -15.95 -11.69
CA ASP A 61 11.48 -16.11 -12.17
C ASP A 61 11.99 -14.84 -12.84
N TYR A 62 11.12 -14.07 -13.49
CA TYR A 62 11.49 -12.84 -14.21
C TYR A 62 11.83 -11.66 -13.30
N ILE A 63 11.46 -11.73 -12.02
CA ILE A 63 11.76 -10.67 -11.03
C ILE A 63 13.02 -10.97 -10.20
N LYS A 64 13.71 -12.08 -10.49
CA LYS A 64 15.01 -12.37 -9.88
C LYS A 64 16.05 -11.45 -10.50
N ASN A 65 16.74 -10.67 -9.67
CA ASN A 65 17.73 -9.67 -10.11
C ASN A 65 17.17 -8.62 -11.09
N ASN A 66 15.92 -8.21 -10.90
CA ASN A 66 15.26 -7.18 -11.70
C ASN A 66 15.23 -5.87 -10.89
N GLU A 67 16.08 -4.90 -11.24
CA GLU A 67 16.19 -3.61 -10.56
C GLU A 67 14.93 -2.77 -10.75
N GLY A 68 14.34 -2.77 -11.95
CA GLY A 68 13.08 -2.07 -12.21
C GLY A 68 11.97 -2.53 -11.24
N PHE A 69 11.81 -3.84 -11.06
CA PHE A 69 10.87 -4.43 -10.11
C PHE A 69 11.20 -4.05 -8.66
N ASN A 70 12.48 -4.09 -8.29
CA ASN A 70 12.90 -3.70 -6.94
C ASN A 70 12.59 -2.21 -6.67
N ASN A 71 12.76 -1.33 -7.66
CA ASN A 71 12.39 0.08 -7.58
C ASN A 71 10.88 0.24 -7.36
N LEU A 72 10.04 -0.53 -8.08
CA LEU A 72 8.59 -0.53 -7.87
C LEU A 72 8.22 -0.87 -6.42
N VAL A 73 8.85 -1.88 -5.83
CA VAL A 73 8.64 -2.25 -4.42
C VAL A 73 9.15 -1.17 -3.47
N ALA A 74 10.25 -0.49 -3.81
CA ALA A 74 10.87 0.54 -2.99
C ALA A 74 10.02 1.81 -2.81
N TYR A 75 9.07 2.11 -3.71
CA TYR A 75 8.09 3.17 -3.48
C TYR A 75 7.24 2.94 -2.22
N GLY A 76 7.12 1.69 -1.77
CA GLY A 76 6.35 1.33 -0.60
C GLY A 76 4.90 1.84 -0.71
N PHE A 77 4.38 2.37 0.39
CA PHE A 77 2.96 2.74 0.47
C PHE A 77 2.57 3.88 -0.48
N ASP A 78 3.53 4.74 -0.86
CA ASP A 78 3.27 5.87 -1.75
C ASP A 78 3.04 5.44 -3.20
N GLY A 79 3.58 4.30 -3.61
CA GLY A 79 3.38 3.75 -4.95
C GLY A 79 2.05 3.01 -5.13
N LEU A 80 1.42 2.57 -4.04
CA LEU A 80 0.24 1.69 -4.09
C LEU A 80 -0.94 2.24 -4.89
N PRO A 81 -1.34 3.53 -4.75
CA PRO A 81 -2.45 4.08 -5.52
C PRO A 81 -2.23 3.94 -7.03
N GLU A 82 -1.01 4.23 -7.50
CA GLU A 82 -0.73 4.20 -8.94
C GLU A 82 -0.45 2.83 -9.51
N LEU A 83 0.20 1.94 -8.75
CA LEU A 83 0.29 0.53 -9.12
C LEU A 83 -1.12 -0.08 -9.25
N ARG A 84 -2.01 0.19 -8.29
CA ARG A 84 -3.41 -0.27 -8.33
C ARG A 84 -4.14 0.31 -9.55
N ASN A 85 -4.01 1.62 -9.80
CA ASN A 85 -4.65 2.27 -10.94
C ASN A 85 -4.18 1.72 -12.28
N LYS A 86 -2.89 1.42 -12.43
CA LYS A 86 -2.34 0.81 -13.64
C LYS A 86 -2.96 -0.54 -13.95
N ILE A 87 -3.04 -1.44 -12.97
CA ILE A 87 -3.68 -2.75 -13.17
C ILE A 87 -5.17 -2.56 -13.50
N ARG A 88 -5.86 -1.70 -12.76
CA ARG A 88 -7.30 -1.48 -12.95
C ARG A 88 -7.62 -0.95 -14.35
N ASN A 89 -6.88 0.05 -14.81
CA ASN A 89 -7.14 0.77 -16.06
C ASN A 89 -6.47 0.13 -17.29
N SER A 90 -5.51 -0.78 -17.11
CA SER A 90 -4.90 -1.47 -18.25
C SER A 90 -5.96 -2.27 -19.03
N PRO A 91 -5.99 -2.23 -20.37
CA PRO A 91 -6.84 -3.13 -21.15
C PRO A 91 -6.27 -4.56 -21.16
N ASN A 92 -5.03 -4.76 -20.72
CA ASN A 92 -4.31 -6.03 -20.81
C ASN A 92 -4.39 -6.83 -19.50
N ASN A 93 -3.93 -8.08 -19.59
CA ASN A 93 -3.77 -9.03 -18.47
C ASN A 93 -2.47 -9.84 -18.65
N GLY A 94 -1.44 -9.20 -19.20
CA GLY A 94 -0.20 -9.85 -19.58
C GLY A 94 0.76 -9.97 -18.40
N LEU A 95 2.01 -10.29 -18.73
CA LEU A 95 3.10 -10.42 -17.75
C LEU A 95 3.31 -9.11 -16.98
N GLU A 96 3.27 -7.94 -17.64
CA GLU A 96 3.43 -6.65 -16.97
C GLU A 96 2.43 -6.49 -15.82
N GLU A 97 1.12 -6.60 -16.07
CA GLU A 97 0.12 -6.43 -15.02
C GLU A 97 0.24 -7.50 -13.92
N TYR A 98 0.70 -8.71 -14.28
CA TYR A 98 0.98 -9.76 -13.30
C TYR A 98 2.13 -9.36 -12.38
N LEU A 99 3.22 -8.82 -12.91
CA LEU A 99 4.36 -8.35 -12.11
C LEU A 99 3.95 -7.16 -11.22
N LEU A 100 3.12 -6.25 -11.72
CA LEU A 100 2.55 -5.17 -10.89
C LEU A 100 1.73 -5.73 -9.72
N ALA A 101 0.94 -6.80 -9.93
CA ALA A 101 0.20 -7.46 -8.86
C ALA A 101 1.14 -8.04 -7.78
N ILE A 102 2.24 -8.70 -8.20
CA ILE A 102 3.27 -9.20 -7.27
C ILE A 102 3.92 -8.04 -6.50
N ALA A 103 4.21 -6.91 -7.16
CA ALA A 103 4.78 -5.74 -6.49
C ALA A 103 3.83 -5.20 -5.41
N ILE A 104 2.53 -5.11 -5.70
CA ILE A 104 1.51 -4.72 -4.71
C ILE A 104 1.47 -5.73 -3.55
N GLU A 105 1.46 -7.04 -3.80
CA GLU A 105 1.49 -8.06 -2.74
C GLU A 105 2.73 -7.91 -1.83
N LYS A 106 3.92 -7.65 -2.41
CA LYS A 106 5.15 -7.41 -1.65
C LYS A 106 5.06 -6.16 -0.77
N ILE A 107 4.61 -5.03 -1.33
CA ILE A 107 4.46 -3.76 -0.58
C ILE A 107 3.42 -3.91 0.53
N THR A 108 2.31 -4.59 0.24
CA THR A 108 1.20 -4.76 1.17
C THR A 108 1.41 -5.87 2.18
N LYS A 109 2.46 -6.68 2.01
CA LYS A 109 2.72 -7.92 2.78
C LYS A 109 1.52 -8.88 2.73
N LEU A 110 0.80 -8.89 1.61
CA LEU A 110 -0.32 -9.77 1.38
C LEU A 110 0.12 -11.00 0.57
N ASN A 111 -0.63 -12.09 0.75
CA ASN A 111 -0.54 -13.28 -0.08
C ASN A 111 -1.97 -13.64 -0.54
N LEU A 112 -2.59 -12.78 -1.34
CA LEU A 112 -3.95 -13.01 -1.81
C LEU A 112 -4.01 -14.26 -2.69
N LYS A 113 -2.93 -14.53 -3.43
CA LYS A 113 -2.82 -15.75 -4.24
C LYS A 113 -2.99 -17.03 -3.40
N GLY A 114 -2.36 -17.09 -2.22
CA GLY A 114 -2.42 -18.26 -1.32
C GLY A 114 -3.59 -18.28 -0.34
N GLU A 115 -4.16 -17.12 0.03
CA GLU A 115 -5.19 -17.00 1.08
C GLU A 115 -6.63 -16.95 0.54
N ASN A 116 -6.99 -17.90 -0.32
CA ASN A 116 -8.34 -18.15 -0.89
C ASN A 116 -8.78 -17.30 -2.08
N TYR A 117 -8.06 -16.24 -2.47
CA TYR A 117 -8.44 -15.51 -3.69
C TYR A 117 -7.99 -16.23 -4.96
N GLY A 118 -6.86 -16.95 -4.91
CA GLY A 118 -6.44 -17.88 -5.96
C GLY A 118 -6.31 -17.24 -7.34
N TRP A 119 -6.04 -15.94 -7.39
CA TRP A 119 -6.07 -15.18 -8.63
C TRP A 119 -5.05 -15.72 -9.64
N THR A 120 -5.49 -15.84 -10.88
CA THR A 120 -4.71 -16.42 -12.00
C THR A 120 -4.23 -15.36 -12.98
N ASN A 121 -4.83 -14.17 -12.95
CA ASN A 121 -4.50 -13.02 -13.78
C ASN A 121 -4.69 -11.70 -13.03
N ALA A 122 -4.21 -10.61 -13.63
CA ALA A 122 -4.17 -9.31 -12.97
C ALA A 122 -5.56 -8.68 -12.74
N LYS A 123 -6.58 -8.98 -13.55
CA LYS A 123 -7.96 -8.54 -13.27
C LYS A 123 -8.57 -9.25 -12.07
N GLU A 124 -8.36 -10.55 -11.96
CA GLU A 124 -8.77 -11.31 -10.78
C GLU A 124 -8.06 -10.79 -9.53
N PHE A 125 -6.76 -10.51 -9.62
CA PHE A 125 -6.02 -9.84 -8.57
C PHE A 125 -6.65 -8.50 -8.20
N SER A 126 -6.91 -7.63 -9.18
CA SER A 126 -7.49 -6.31 -8.93
C SER A 126 -8.82 -6.39 -8.19
N LYS A 127 -9.69 -7.34 -8.57
CA LYS A 127 -10.96 -7.57 -7.88
C LYS A 127 -10.76 -8.12 -6.46
N ALA A 128 -9.85 -9.08 -6.30
CA ALA A 128 -9.50 -9.65 -5.00
C ALA A 128 -8.95 -8.59 -4.05
N PHE A 129 -7.99 -7.79 -4.52
CA PHE A 129 -7.37 -6.72 -3.76
C PHE A 129 -8.39 -5.65 -3.37
N ASP A 130 -9.26 -5.23 -4.27
CA ASP A 130 -10.33 -4.26 -3.96
C ASP A 130 -11.31 -4.80 -2.91
N ASN A 131 -11.71 -6.06 -3.04
CA ASN A 131 -12.59 -6.70 -2.06
C ASN A 131 -11.89 -6.82 -0.69
N HIS A 132 -10.60 -7.16 -0.68
CA HIS A 132 -9.78 -7.17 0.53
C HIS A 132 -9.76 -5.79 1.19
N LEU A 133 -9.37 -4.75 0.44
CA LEU A 133 -9.34 -3.36 0.92
C LEU A 133 -10.69 -2.92 1.52
N LYS A 134 -11.80 -3.15 0.82
CA LYS A 134 -13.17 -2.84 1.30
C LYS A 134 -13.48 -3.49 2.65
N SER A 135 -12.97 -4.70 2.88
CA SER A 135 -13.28 -5.49 4.07
C SER A 135 -12.48 -5.07 5.31
N ILE A 136 -11.30 -4.45 5.13
CA ILE A 136 -10.34 -4.13 6.20
C ILE A 136 -10.98 -3.40 7.39
N PRO A 137 -11.74 -2.30 7.22
CA PRO A 137 -12.27 -1.55 8.38
C PRO A 137 -13.16 -2.42 9.29
N ASN A 138 -14.02 -3.23 8.67
CA ASN A 138 -14.93 -4.13 9.38
C ASN A 138 -14.17 -5.32 9.98
N GLN A 139 -13.20 -5.89 9.25
CA GLN A 139 -12.40 -7.00 9.75
C GLN A 139 -11.55 -6.60 10.96
N VAL A 140 -10.88 -5.45 10.94
CA VAL A 140 -10.15 -4.92 12.11
C VAL A 140 -11.10 -4.78 13.30
N THR A 141 -12.27 -4.15 13.09
CA THR A 141 -13.27 -3.98 14.15
C THR A 141 -13.73 -5.31 14.74
N ASN A 142 -14.01 -6.30 13.89
CA ASN A 142 -14.47 -7.61 14.30
C ASN A 142 -13.38 -8.40 15.04
N ILE A 143 -12.13 -8.35 14.58
CA ILE A 143 -11.00 -9.01 15.24
C ILE A 143 -10.77 -8.41 16.63
N VAL A 144 -10.82 -7.09 16.78
CA VAL A 144 -10.62 -6.46 18.10
C VAL A 144 -11.73 -6.83 19.07
N LYS A 145 -12.99 -6.85 18.60
CA LYS A 145 -14.17 -7.19 19.41
C LYS A 145 -14.36 -8.69 19.67
N SER A 146 -13.62 -9.57 18.99
CA SER A 146 -13.80 -11.01 19.16
C SER A 146 -13.40 -11.46 20.57
N SER A 147 -13.89 -12.63 20.98
CA SER A 147 -13.48 -13.29 22.21
C SER A 147 -12.17 -14.08 22.07
N ASP A 148 -11.47 -13.94 20.93
CA ASP A 148 -10.25 -14.69 20.67
C ASP A 148 -9.10 -14.24 21.58
N PRO A 149 -8.13 -15.12 21.89
CA PRO A 149 -6.89 -14.73 22.54
C PRO A 149 -6.11 -13.67 21.75
N ASP A 150 -5.34 -12.85 22.45
CA ASP A 150 -4.58 -11.74 21.84
C ASP A 150 -3.61 -12.22 20.76
N ASP A 151 -2.95 -13.37 20.92
CA ASP A 151 -2.03 -13.89 19.91
C ASP A 151 -2.74 -14.26 18.59
N VAL A 152 -3.99 -14.74 18.68
CA VAL A 152 -4.85 -15.02 17.53
C VAL A 152 -5.28 -13.72 16.87
N LYS A 153 -5.69 -12.72 17.66
CA LYS A 153 -6.03 -11.39 17.14
C LYS A 153 -4.85 -10.75 16.41
N ILE A 154 -3.65 -10.81 16.99
CA ILE A 154 -2.42 -10.29 16.40
C ILE A 154 -2.14 -10.96 15.06
N LYS A 155 -2.18 -12.30 14.99
CA LYS A 155 -1.99 -13.04 13.72
C LYS A 155 -3.01 -12.63 12.67
N ASN A 156 -4.28 -12.52 13.04
CA ASN A 156 -5.35 -12.14 12.12
C ASN A 156 -5.18 -10.70 11.61
N LEU A 157 -4.78 -9.75 12.46
CA LEU A 157 -4.49 -8.38 12.04
C LEU A 157 -3.28 -8.30 11.09
N ILE A 158 -2.23 -9.08 11.34
CA ILE A 158 -1.05 -9.13 10.46
C ILE A 158 -1.44 -9.64 9.06
N ARG A 159 -2.34 -10.63 8.98
CA ARG A 159 -2.84 -11.17 7.69
C ARG A 159 -3.60 -10.15 6.86
N LEU A 160 -4.13 -9.09 7.46
CA LEU A 160 -4.77 -8.00 6.72
C LEU A 160 -3.78 -7.14 5.93
N GLY A 161 -2.47 -7.31 6.17
CA GLY A 161 -1.41 -6.60 5.48
C GLY A 161 -1.29 -5.14 5.92
N THR A 162 -0.36 -4.44 5.29
CA THR A 162 -0.05 -3.04 5.63
C THR A 162 -1.23 -2.07 5.42
N PRO A 163 -2.19 -2.26 4.49
CA PRO A 163 -3.34 -1.37 4.40
C PRO A 163 -4.23 -1.32 5.66
N ALA A 164 -4.11 -2.29 6.57
CA ALA A 164 -4.78 -2.26 7.87
C ALA A 164 -4.13 -1.35 8.91
N ILE A 165 -2.89 -0.89 8.70
CA ILE A 165 -2.12 -0.07 9.66
C ILE A 165 -2.93 1.13 10.20
N PRO A 166 -3.55 2.00 9.37
CA PRO A 166 -4.28 3.16 9.88
C PRO A 166 -5.42 2.78 10.83
N TYR A 167 -6.08 1.65 10.57
CA TYR A 167 -7.21 1.16 11.34
C TYR A 167 -6.75 0.50 12.65
N ILE A 168 -5.62 -0.21 12.63
CA ILE A 168 -4.99 -0.73 13.85
C ILE A 168 -4.53 0.42 14.75
N MET A 169 -3.95 1.48 14.17
CA MET A 169 -3.56 2.68 14.91
C MET A 169 -4.76 3.36 15.59
N ASP A 170 -5.92 3.43 14.92
CA ASP A 170 -7.16 3.95 15.52
C ASP A 170 -7.57 3.13 16.77
N GLN A 171 -7.41 1.80 16.73
CA GLN A 171 -7.75 0.92 17.85
C GLN A 171 -6.78 1.08 19.02
N ILE A 172 -5.48 1.23 18.75
CA ILE A 172 -4.46 1.53 19.77
C ILE A 172 -4.74 2.90 20.41
N GLU A 173 -5.08 3.91 19.60
CA GLU A 173 -5.46 5.24 20.10
C GLU A 173 -6.69 5.19 21.03
N ALA A 174 -7.63 4.30 20.74
CA ALA A 174 -8.80 4.02 21.56
C ALA A 174 -8.52 3.21 22.84
N GLY A 175 -7.29 2.75 23.05
CA GLY A 175 -6.85 2.04 24.27
C GLY A 175 -6.56 0.55 24.10
N ASN A 176 -6.63 0.00 22.88
CA ASN A 176 -6.31 -1.40 22.62
C ASN A 176 -4.79 -1.59 22.40
N GLU A 177 -3.98 -1.31 23.44
CA GLU A 177 -2.51 -1.39 23.34
C GLU A 177 -1.98 -2.82 23.15
N ASN A 178 -2.77 -3.84 23.47
CA ASN A 178 -2.48 -5.24 23.17
C ASN A 178 -2.26 -5.51 21.66
N LEU A 179 -2.67 -4.59 20.78
CA LEU A 179 -2.51 -4.70 19.32
C LEU A 179 -1.16 -4.18 18.79
N VAL A 180 -0.35 -3.53 19.63
CA VAL A 180 0.98 -3.00 19.29
C VAL A 180 1.89 -4.03 18.58
N PRO A 181 1.92 -5.33 18.96
CA PRO A 181 2.72 -6.31 18.26
C PRO A 181 2.34 -6.50 16.78
N ALA A 182 1.04 -6.41 16.44
CA ALA A 182 0.59 -6.50 15.06
C ALA A 182 1.08 -5.29 14.24
N LEU A 183 0.97 -4.09 14.81
CA LEU A 183 1.51 -2.86 14.22
C LEU A 183 3.02 -2.96 14.01
N ALA A 184 3.76 -3.46 15.00
CA ALA A 184 5.21 -3.65 14.93
C ALA A 184 5.62 -4.56 13.76
N GLU A 185 4.93 -5.68 13.59
CA GLU A 185 5.20 -6.64 12.49
C GLU A 185 4.93 -6.00 11.13
N LEU A 186 3.79 -5.32 10.98
CA LEU A 186 3.41 -4.65 9.74
C LEU A 186 4.36 -3.51 9.38
N LEU A 187 4.99 -2.87 10.38
CA LEU A 187 5.99 -1.81 10.19
C LEU A 187 7.43 -2.32 10.02
N LYS A 188 7.71 -3.62 10.14
CA LYS A 188 9.07 -4.12 9.84
C LYS A 188 9.52 -3.71 8.44
N ASN A 189 10.74 -3.18 8.34
CA ASN A 189 11.36 -2.68 7.11
C ASN A 189 10.60 -1.49 6.47
N ASN A 190 9.70 -0.83 7.20
CA ASN A 190 9.08 0.41 6.75
C ASN A 190 10.06 1.57 6.94
N SER A 191 10.26 2.36 5.88
CA SER A 191 11.15 3.53 5.89
C SER A 191 10.46 4.84 6.30
N LYS A 192 9.13 4.89 6.38
CA LYS A 192 8.37 6.11 6.71
C LYS A 192 8.44 6.49 8.18
N VAL A 193 8.63 5.51 9.07
CA VAL A 193 8.66 5.74 10.52
C VAL A 193 9.73 4.89 11.20
N GLU A 194 10.40 5.47 12.19
CA GLU A 194 11.15 4.68 13.17
C GLU A 194 10.15 4.12 14.19
N PHE A 195 9.91 2.81 14.14
CA PHE A 195 9.09 2.12 15.12
C PHE A 195 9.97 1.19 15.97
N SER A 196 10.07 1.47 17.26
CA SER A 196 10.76 0.61 18.22
C SER A 196 9.92 0.50 19.47
N LYS A 197 9.36 -0.69 19.71
CA LYS A 197 8.50 -0.97 20.86
C LYS A 197 9.18 -0.65 22.21
N ASP A 198 10.51 -0.79 22.27
CA ASP A 198 11.27 -0.58 23.51
C ASP A 198 11.62 0.91 23.75
N LYS A 199 11.52 1.74 22.71
CA LYS A 199 11.76 3.20 22.80
C LYS A 199 10.46 4.00 22.98
N ILE A 200 9.32 3.47 22.53
CA ILE A 200 8.03 4.16 22.59
C ILE A 200 7.43 3.97 23.98
N LYS A 201 7.25 5.07 24.71
CA LYS A 201 6.67 5.06 26.07
C LYS A 201 5.15 5.18 26.10
N ASP A 202 4.58 5.83 25.09
CA ASP A 202 3.14 6.05 24.95
C ASP A 202 2.75 5.73 23.51
N PHE A 203 2.19 4.53 23.30
CA PHE A 203 1.78 4.07 21.97
C PHE A 203 0.59 4.83 21.42
N LYS A 204 -0.29 5.33 22.29
CA LYS A 204 -1.43 6.15 21.89
C LYS A 204 -0.97 7.48 21.34
N GLN A 205 -0.06 8.17 22.02
CA GLN A 205 0.52 9.42 21.53
C GLN A 205 1.33 9.18 20.25
N TRP A 206 2.15 8.12 20.20
CA TRP A 206 2.88 7.77 18.99
C TRP A 206 1.96 7.55 17.78
N CYS A 207 0.82 6.87 17.97
CA CYS A 207 -0.16 6.66 16.89
C CYS A 207 -0.74 7.99 16.39
N LYS A 208 -1.07 8.92 17.29
CA LYS A 208 -1.55 10.25 16.93
C LYS A 208 -0.54 11.03 16.10
N ASP A 209 0.71 11.07 16.57
CA ASP A 209 1.78 11.85 15.94
C ASP A 209 2.19 11.33 14.55
N ASN A 210 1.92 10.05 14.28
CA ASN A 210 2.30 9.40 13.01
C ASN A 210 1.12 9.10 12.09
N LYS A 211 -0.12 9.43 12.48
CA LYS A 211 -1.34 9.07 11.75
C LYS A 211 -1.33 9.57 10.30
N GLU A 212 -0.94 10.83 10.11
CA GLU A 212 -0.88 11.47 8.78
C GLU A 212 0.11 10.78 7.83
N LYS A 213 1.18 10.17 8.36
CA LYS A 213 2.18 9.46 7.55
C LYS A 213 1.63 8.21 6.86
N PHE A 214 0.50 7.69 7.35
CA PHE A 214 -0.19 6.54 6.77
C PHE A 214 -1.51 6.93 6.08
N GLN A 215 -1.73 8.22 5.82
CA GLN A 215 -2.95 8.69 5.15
C GLN A 215 -3.12 8.04 3.77
N VAL A 216 -2.03 7.84 3.03
CA VAL A 216 -2.07 7.16 1.71
C VAL A 216 -2.71 5.76 1.78
N LEU A 217 -2.50 5.01 2.86
CA LEU A 217 -3.11 3.70 3.05
C LEU A 217 -4.59 3.80 3.40
N ARG A 218 -4.97 4.81 4.19
CA ARG A 218 -6.37 5.08 4.51
C ARG A 218 -7.13 5.49 3.24
N ASP A 219 -6.56 6.39 2.46
CA ASP A 219 -7.12 6.83 1.18
C ASP A 219 -7.22 5.66 0.19
N LEU A 220 -6.21 4.80 0.13
CA LEU A 220 -6.24 3.58 -0.68
C LEU A 220 -7.44 2.70 -0.30
N VAL A 221 -7.63 2.41 0.99
CA VAL A 221 -8.78 1.61 1.48
C VAL A 221 -10.12 2.30 1.19
N GLN A 222 -10.21 3.61 1.41
CA GLN A 222 -11.44 4.37 1.16
C GLN A 222 -11.79 4.45 -0.32
N SER A 223 -10.80 4.59 -1.20
CA SER A 223 -10.97 4.62 -2.65
C SER A 223 -11.51 3.31 -3.23
N ALA A 224 -11.36 2.19 -2.52
CA ALA A 224 -11.95 0.94 -2.92
C ALA A 224 -13.48 0.94 -2.72
N ASN A 225 -14.02 1.74 -1.79
CA ASN A 225 -15.46 1.81 -1.52
C ASN A 225 -16.25 2.69 -2.51
N GLN A 226 -15.57 3.34 -3.45
CA GLN A 226 -16.14 4.18 -4.50
C GLN A 226 -16.32 3.37 -5.80
#